data_AF-A0A4D4KVS0-F1
#
_entry.id   AF-A0A4D4KVS0-F1
#
_cell.length_a   1.000
_cell.length_b   1.000
_cell.length_c   1.000
_cell.angle_alpha   90.00
_cell.angle_beta   90.00
_cell.angle_gamma   90.00
#
_symmetry.space_group_name_H-M   'P 1'
#
loop_
_entity.id
_entity.type
_entity.pdbx_description
1 polymer ?
#
loop_
_entity_poly.entity_id
_entity_poly.type
_entity_poly.pdbx_seq_one_letter_code
_entity_poly.pdbx_strand_id
1 'polypeptide(L)'
;MTNLEGRVLLRRAALTPPPGVRTDLWVLSGLAARLGWEKGFPADAEEVFEELRRASAGGAADYSGITYRRIAEEDGVFWPCPESVEGDDAEEAASVCAADSDGATGSDGATGSDGAKDAEGAKDAGGAEDSLGAEGTLDAEGTLGAEGTASVRAAASVSPSPRPHPGTPRLFLDRFATDDGRARFVPVSHRPAAEEPDAEYPVLLTTGRVLAQYQSGAQTRRVGELNEAAPGPYVQLHPLLAERLGAGEGASIAVVSRRGRAVAPARISRDIRPDTVFMPFHWAGPGRANTVTNPALDPVSRMPEFKVCAVRLELAEG
;
A
#
# COMPACT_ATOMS: atom_id res chain seq x y z
N MET A 1 3.96 9.13 -2.77
CA MET A 1 3.26 7.95 -2.19
C MET A 1 4.30 6.87 -1.93
N THR A 2 4.15 6.04 -0.92
CA THR A 2 5.04 4.87 -0.72
C THR A 2 4.20 3.59 -0.82
N ASN A 3 4.67 2.60 -1.60
CA ASN A 3 4.00 1.30 -1.71
C ASN A 3 4.37 0.38 -0.52
N LEU A 4 3.84 -0.85 -0.49
CA LEU A 4 4.09 -1.80 0.59
C LEU A 4 5.55 -2.30 0.66
N GLU A 5 6.30 -2.19 -0.44
CA GLU A 5 7.69 -2.62 -0.55
C GLU A 5 8.67 -1.50 -0.19
N GLY A 6 8.17 -0.32 0.19
CA GLY A 6 9.00 0.83 0.51
C GLY A 6 9.46 1.66 -0.71
N ARG A 7 8.88 1.45 -1.89
CA ARG A 7 9.15 2.30 -3.07
C ARG A 7 8.36 3.60 -2.99
N VAL A 8 9.06 4.72 -3.02
CA VAL A 8 8.50 6.07 -3.14
C VAL A 8 8.19 6.37 -4.59
N LEU A 9 6.93 6.64 -4.89
CA LEU A 9 6.36 6.89 -6.21
C LEU A 9 5.76 8.29 -6.31
N LEU A 10 5.98 8.96 -7.44
CA LEU A 10 5.41 10.27 -7.77
C LEU A 10 4.12 10.09 -8.56
N ARG A 11 3.01 10.60 -8.02
CA ARG A 11 1.76 10.74 -8.76
C ARG A 11 1.63 12.18 -9.23
N ARG A 12 1.73 12.39 -10.54
CA ARG A 12 1.57 13.72 -11.14
C ARG A 12 0.10 14.07 -11.28
N ALA A 13 -0.22 15.36 -11.15
CA ALA A 13 -1.56 15.85 -11.43
C ALA A 13 -1.91 15.60 -12.89
N ALA A 14 -2.96 14.83 -13.14
CA ALA A 14 -3.42 14.53 -14.49
C ALA A 14 -4.47 15.53 -15.00
N LEU A 15 -5.23 16.13 -14.08
CA LEU A 15 -6.35 17.02 -14.39
C LEU A 15 -6.36 18.22 -13.44
N THR A 16 -6.86 19.35 -13.93
CA THR A 16 -7.18 20.50 -13.08
C THR A 16 -8.41 20.17 -12.23
N PRO A 17 -8.38 20.42 -10.90
CA PRO A 17 -9.53 20.15 -10.05
C PRO A 17 -10.71 21.09 -10.38
N PRO A 18 -11.96 20.68 -10.12
CA PRO A 18 -13.13 21.54 -10.32
C PRO A 18 -13.04 22.87 -9.54
N PRO A 19 -13.74 23.92 -9.99
CA PRO A 19 -13.78 25.19 -9.28
C PRO A 19 -14.16 25.02 -7.80
N GLY A 20 -13.44 25.71 -6.92
CA GLY A 20 -13.64 25.66 -5.47
C GLY A 20 -12.95 24.50 -4.74
N VAL A 21 -12.46 23.46 -5.44
CA VAL A 21 -11.69 22.37 -4.81
C VAL A 21 -10.26 22.83 -4.53
N ARG A 22 -9.69 22.41 -3.40
CA ARG A 22 -8.35 22.76 -2.92
C ARG A 22 -7.61 21.51 -2.45
N THR A 23 -6.29 21.54 -2.49
CA THR A 23 -5.44 20.46 -1.93
C THR A 23 -5.42 20.55 -0.40
N ASP A 24 -5.15 19.43 0.27
CA ASP A 24 -5.00 19.40 1.72
C ASP A 24 -3.88 20.34 2.20
N LEU A 25 -2.75 20.40 1.49
CA LEU A 25 -1.64 21.31 1.80
C LEU A 25 -2.07 22.79 1.76
N TRP A 26 -2.87 23.18 0.76
CA TRP A 26 -3.41 24.55 0.69
C TRP A 26 -4.30 24.86 1.89
N VAL A 27 -5.18 23.92 2.27
CA VAL A 27 -6.09 24.08 3.41
C VAL A 27 -5.30 24.19 4.71
N LEU A 28 -4.30 23.33 4.92
CA LEU A 28 -3.44 23.33 6.11
C LEU A 28 -2.63 24.63 6.23
N SER A 29 -2.01 25.06 5.13
CA SER A 29 -1.27 26.33 5.06
C SER A 29 -2.18 27.53 5.41
N GLY A 30 -3.36 27.59 4.80
CA GLY A 30 -4.34 28.65 5.06
C GLY A 30 -4.94 28.64 6.47
N LEU A 31 -5.06 27.46 7.10
CA LEU A 31 -5.49 27.33 8.49
C LEU A 31 -4.41 27.83 9.46
N ALA A 32 -3.16 27.45 9.23
CA ALA A 32 -2.03 27.90 10.07
C ALA A 32 -1.93 29.42 10.10
N ALA A 33 -2.06 30.08 8.95
CA ALA A 33 -2.08 31.53 8.86
C ALA A 33 -3.23 32.15 9.69
N ARG A 34 -4.44 31.58 9.65
CA ARG A 34 -5.60 32.08 10.41
C ARG A 34 -5.48 31.86 11.91
N LEU A 35 -4.73 30.84 12.33
CA LEU A 35 -4.41 30.57 13.73
C LEU A 35 -3.23 31.44 14.24
N GLY A 36 -2.70 32.34 13.42
CA GLY A 36 -1.60 33.24 13.79
C GLY A 36 -0.22 32.59 13.74
N TRP A 37 -0.07 31.46 13.05
CA TRP A 37 1.24 30.84 12.85
C TRP A 37 1.98 31.53 11.69
N GLU A 38 2.77 32.55 12.03
CA GLU A 38 3.40 33.46 11.06
C GLU A 38 4.40 32.78 10.12
N LYS A 39 5.11 31.74 10.59
CA LYS A 39 6.03 30.95 9.74
C LYS A 39 5.29 30.23 8.60
N GLY A 40 4.02 29.88 8.82
CA GLY A 40 3.22 29.12 7.85
C GLY A 40 3.71 27.69 7.63
N PHE A 41 3.10 27.04 6.63
CA PHE A 41 3.52 25.76 6.06
C PHE A 41 3.48 25.86 4.53
N PRO A 42 4.40 25.20 3.80
CA PRO A 42 4.34 25.17 2.35
C PRO A 42 3.04 24.54 1.83
N ALA A 43 2.53 25.09 0.73
CA ALA A 43 1.37 24.54 0.03
C ALA A 43 1.77 23.69 -1.19
N ASP A 44 3.05 23.75 -1.60
CA ASP A 44 3.61 22.96 -2.67
C ASP A 44 4.13 21.60 -2.15
N ALA A 45 3.82 20.52 -2.88
CA ALA A 45 4.15 19.17 -2.43
C ALA A 45 5.65 18.85 -2.53
N GLU A 46 6.36 19.41 -3.51
CA GLU A 46 7.79 19.21 -3.68
C GLU A 46 8.56 19.92 -2.57
N GLU A 47 8.15 21.14 -2.20
CA GLU A 47 8.74 21.87 -1.07
C GLU A 47 8.55 21.12 0.27
N VAL A 48 7.33 20.60 0.54
CA VAL A 48 7.08 19.76 1.72
C VAL A 48 7.94 18.49 1.70
N PHE A 49 8.11 17.87 0.53
CA PHE A 49 8.92 16.66 0.41
C PHE A 49 10.41 16.93 0.59
N GLU A 50 10.89 18.09 0.16
CA GLU A 50 12.26 18.56 0.38
C GLU A 50 12.52 18.85 1.88
N GLU A 51 11.52 19.35 2.61
CA GLU A 51 11.58 19.39 4.08
C GLU A 51 11.64 17.99 4.71
N LEU A 52 10.83 17.03 4.23
CA LEU A 52 10.85 15.65 4.70
C LEU A 52 12.21 14.98 4.46
N ARG A 53 12.81 15.16 3.27
CA ARG A 53 14.16 14.71 2.92
C ARG A 53 15.15 15.10 4.01
N ARG A 54 15.25 16.41 4.29
CA ARG A 54 16.18 16.93 5.30
C ARG A 54 15.87 16.43 6.71
N ALA A 55 14.58 16.39 7.08
CA ALA A 55 14.15 15.96 8.40
C ALA A 55 14.41 14.46 8.67
N SER A 56 14.46 13.64 7.63
CA SER A 56 14.66 12.19 7.72
C SER A 56 16.12 11.75 7.69
N ALA A 57 17.06 12.65 7.37
CA ALA A 57 18.48 12.34 7.23
C ALA A 57 19.05 11.65 8.49
N GLY A 58 19.71 10.51 8.30
CA GLY A 58 20.27 9.67 9.37
C GLY A 58 19.26 8.83 10.15
N GLY A 59 17.97 8.91 9.82
CA GLY A 59 16.92 8.12 10.46
C GLY A 59 16.78 6.70 9.90
N ALA A 60 16.06 5.83 10.61
CA ALA A 60 15.76 4.48 10.12
C ALA A 60 14.93 4.46 8.83
N ALA A 61 14.19 5.54 8.56
CA ALA A 61 13.47 5.77 7.33
C ALA A 61 14.03 7.02 6.65
N ASP A 62 15.30 6.95 6.22
CA ASP A 62 16.01 8.06 5.59
C ASP A 62 15.57 8.26 4.13
N TYR A 63 15.10 9.45 3.79
CA TYR A 63 14.66 9.85 2.45
C TYR A 63 15.62 10.87 1.83
N SER A 64 16.70 11.27 2.51
CA SER A 64 17.61 12.36 2.14
C SER A 64 18.35 12.19 0.81
N GLY A 65 18.29 11.03 0.17
CA GLY A 65 18.78 10.76 -1.18
C GLY A 65 17.69 10.69 -2.25
N ILE A 66 16.41 10.73 -1.86
CA ILE A 66 15.25 10.58 -2.76
C ILE A 66 14.78 11.96 -3.21
N THR A 67 15.21 12.46 -4.37
CA THR A 67 14.70 13.73 -4.92
C THR A 67 13.50 13.51 -5.85
N TYR A 68 12.70 14.55 -6.10
CA TYR A 68 11.61 14.50 -7.08
C TYR A 68 12.10 14.11 -8.48
N ARG A 69 13.27 14.64 -8.88
CA ARG A 69 13.93 14.26 -10.13
C ARG A 69 14.23 12.77 -10.18
N ARG A 70 14.82 12.19 -9.12
CA ARG A 70 15.11 10.76 -9.08
C ARG A 70 13.86 9.90 -9.12
N ILE A 71 12.83 10.23 -8.35
CA ILE A 71 11.55 9.49 -8.40
C ILE A 71 10.99 9.49 -9.84
N ALA A 72 11.15 10.60 -10.57
CA ALA A 72 10.70 10.72 -11.95
C ALA A 72 11.56 9.94 -12.96
N GLU A 73 12.87 9.93 -12.79
CA GLU A 73 13.84 9.29 -13.70
C GLU A 73 13.97 7.77 -13.47
N GLU A 74 13.77 7.31 -12.23
CA GLU A 74 14.02 5.93 -11.79
C GLU A 74 12.74 5.10 -11.62
N ASP A 75 11.57 5.63 -12.00
CA ASP A 75 10.25 5.02 -11.77
C ASP A 75 10.00 4.65 -10.28
N GLY A 76 10.47 5.54 -9.42
CA GLY A 76 10.43 5.41 -7.97
C GLY A 76 11.73 4.98 -7.32
N VAL A 77 11.86 5.28 -6.03
CA VAL A 77 13.10 5.02 -5.27
C VAL A 77 12.75 4.36 -3.94
N PHE A 78 13.49 3.32 -3.56
CA PHE A 78 13.27 2.61 -2.31
C PHE A 78 13.93 3.31 -1.12
N TRP A 79 13.19 3.49 -0.02
CA TRP A 79 13.77 3.91 1.26
C TRP A 79 14.24 2.68 2.07
N PRO A 80 15.23 2.82 2.96
CA PRO A 80 16.08 3.99 3.18
C PRO A 80 16.95 4.33 1.98
N CYS A 81 17.22 5.61 1.78
CA CYS A 81 18.10 6.11 0.73
C CYS A 81 18.74 7.41 1.21
N PRO A 82 19.91 7.35 1.88
CA PRO A 82 20.66 8.53 2.31
C PRO A 82 21.25 9.29 1.11
N GLU A 83 21.57 10.57 1.28
CA GLU A 83 22.10 11.43 0.21
C GLU A 83 23.44 10.95 -0.36
N SER A 84 24.30 10.36 0.49
CA SER A 84 25.60 9.83 0.11
C SER A 84 25.90 8.53 0.86
N VAL A 85 26.58 7.62 0.19
CA VAL A 85 27.19 6.42 0.80
C VAL A 85 28.62 6.80 1.24
N GLU A 86 28.97 6.59 2.50
CA GLU A 86 30.39 6.57 2.91
C GLU A 86 31.05 5.25 2.46
N GLY A 87 32.38 5.22 2.35
CA GLY A 87 33.20 4.23 1.62
C GLY A 87 32.89 2.72 1.80
N ASP A 88 33.33 1.96 0.79
CA ASP A 88 33.24 0.50 0.56
C ASP A 88 31.86 -0.13 0.27
N ASP A 89 30.75 0.39 0.80
CA ASP A 89 29.40 -0.17 0.55
C ASP A 89 28.82 0.15 -0.86
N ALA A 90 29.48 1.03 -1.62
CA ALA A 90 29.00 1.56 -2.88
C ALA A 90 29.25 0.64 -4.11
N GLU A 91 30.09 -0.39 -3.99
CA GLU A 91 30.29 -1.40 -5.05
C GLU A 91 29.24 -2.52 -4.98
N GLU A 92 28.83 -2.92 -3.77
CA GLU A 92 27.88 -4.01 -3.56
C GLU A 92 26.42 -3.57 -3.83
N ALA A 93 26.04 -2.37 -3.37
CA ALA A 93 24.69 -1.82 -3.61
C ALA A 93 24.37 -1.63 -5.10
N ALA A 94 25.36 -1.26 -5.93
CA ALA A 94 25.18 -1.09 -7.38
C ALA A 94 25.02 -2.43 -8.13
N SER A 95 25.64 -3.50 -7.63
CA SER A 95 25.57 -4.85 -8.24
C SER A 95 24.22 -5.52 -8.01
N VAL A 96 23.55 -5.25 -6.89
CA VAL A 96 22.24 -5.83 -6.57
C VAL A 96 21.11 -5.17 -7.38
N CYS A 97 21.19 -3.86 -7.61
CA CYS A 97 20.18 -3.12 -8.37
C CYS A 97 20.11 -3.51 -9.85
N ALA A 98 21.24 -3.89 -10.47
CA ALA A 98 21.28 -4.30 -11.88
C ALA A 98 20.77 -5.74 -12.11
N ALA A 99 20.77 -6.58 -11.07
CA ALA A 99 20.34 -7.98 -11.18
C ALA A 99 18.82 -8.16 -11.05
N ASP A 100 18.12 -7.24 -10.37
CA ASP A 100 16.68 -7.32 -10.14
C ASP A 100 15.84 -6.64 -11.25
N SER A 101 16.46 -5.98 -12.25
CA SER A 101 15.74 -5.38 -13.39
C SER A 101 15.39 -6.36 -14.51
N ASP A 102 16.01 -7.54 -14.54
CA ASP A 102 15.75 -8.59 -15.55
C ASP A 102 15.35 -9.90 -14.87
N GLY A 103 14.05 -10.09 -14.58
CA GLY A 103 13.61 -11.37 -14.05
C GLY A 103 12.22 -11.42 -13.42
N ALA A 104 11.17 -11.00 -14.15
CA ALA A 104 9.78 -11.30 -13.78
C ALA A 104 9.06 -12.08 -14.89
N THR A 105 9.65 -13.19 -15.31
CA THR A 105 8.91 -14.29 -15.95
C THR A 105 9.42 -15.60 -15.38
N GLY A 106 8.68 -16.15 -14.42
CA GLY A 106 8.95 -17.45 -13.82
C GLY A 106 7.64 -18.03 -13.32
N SER A 107 7.00 -18.81 -14.18
CA SER A 107 5.93 -19.75 -13.83
C SER A 107 6.45 -20.83 -12.88
N ASP A 108 5.60 -21.27 -11.96
CA ASP A 108 5.39 -22.65 -11.49
C ASP A 108 4.33 -22.58 -10.37
N GLY A 109 3.29 -23.40 -10.26
CA GLY A 109 3.11 -24.78 -10.68
C GLY A 109 2.79 -25.63 -9.45
N ALA A 110 1.51 -25.80 -9.10
CA ALA A 110 1.03 -26.87 -8.21
C ALA A 110 -0.49 -27.13 -8.38
N THR A 111 -0.79 -28.15 -9.20
CA THR A 111 -1.83 -29.22 -9.08
C THR A 111 -3.06 -28.96 -8.19
N GLY A 112 -4.32 -29.20 -8.56
CA GLY A 112 -4.98 -29.86 -9.69
C GLY A 112 -6.33 -30.44 -9.21
N SER A 113 -7.43 -30.18 -9.92
CA SER A 113 -8.52 -31.15 -10.23
C SER A 113 -9.71 -30.48 -10.92
N ASP A 114 -9.90 -30.87 -12.19
CA ASP A 114 -11.14 -31.13 -12.93
C ASP A 114 -12.29 -30.10 -13.02
N GLY A 115 -12.47 -29.58 -14.24
CA GLY A 115 -13.63 -29.97 -15.05
C GLY A 115 -14.69 -28.90 -15.33
N ALA A 116 -14.55 -28.16 -16.43
CA ALA A 116 -15.67 -27.80 -17.34
C ALA A 116 -15.12 -27.13 -18.61
N LYS A 117 -15.51 -27.65 -19.76
CA LYS A 117 -15.25 -27.10 -21.10
C LYS A 117 -16.35 -26.10 -21.47
N ASP A 118 -15.99 -25.08 -22.25
CA ASP A 118 -16.55 -24.73 -23.58
C ASP A 118 -16.58 -23.22 -23.86
N ALA A 119 -16.44 -22.91 -25.17
CA ALA A 119 -16.80 -21.70 -25.91
C ALA A 119 -15.74 -20.60 -26.16
N GLU A 120 -15.12 -20.72 -27.34
CA GLU A 120 -15.07 -19.77 -28.48
C GLU A 120 -14.81 -18.25 -28.26
N GLY A 121 -13.90 -17.70 -29.08
CA GLY A 121 -14.28 -16.58 -29.94
C GLY A 121 -13.35 -15.36 -30.07
N ALA A 122 -12.31 -15.50 -30.91
CA ALA A 122 -12.02 -14.64 -32.07
C ALA A 122 -11.23 -13.30 -31.97
N LYS A 123 -10.37 -13.14 -33.01
CA LYS A 123 -9.83 -11.96 -33.72
C LYS A 123 -8.49 -11.40 -33.19
N ASP A 124 -7.36 -11.59 -33.87
CA ASP A 124 -6.90 -11.14 -35.21
C ASP A 124 -6.46 -9.66 -35.23
N ALA A 125 -5.16 -9.43 -35.46
CA ALA A 125 -4.61 -8.40 -36.35
C ALA A 125 -3.08 -8.24 -36.21
N GLY A 126 -2.35 -8.53 -37.29
CA GLY A 126 -1.41 -7.59 -37.92
C GLY A 126 -0.02 -7.36 -37.33
N GLY A 127 0.98 -8.04 -37.90
CA GLY A 127 2.33 -7.46 -38.12
C GLY A 127 2.27 -6.36 -39.21
N ALA A 128 3.33 -5.67 -39.58
CA ALA A 128 4.76 -5.80 -39.31
C ALA A 128 5.45 -4.47 -39.71
N GLU A 129 6.61 -4.24 -39.11
CA GLU A 129 7.85 -3.67 -39.68
C GLU A 129 7.81 -2.35 -40.47
N ASP A 130 8.59 -1.37 -40.00
CA ASP A 130 9.48 -0.66 -40.91
C ASP A 130 10.79 -0.26 -40.20
N SER A 131 11.88 -0.41 -40.94
CA SER A 131 13.27 -0.30 -40.52
C SER A 131 14.03 0.54 -41.54
N LEU A 132 14.65 1.63 -41.11
CA LEU A 132 15.61 2.44 -41.87
C LEU A 132 16.64 2.93 -40.83
N GLY A 133 17.95 2.68 -40.92
CA GLY A 133 18.80 2.69 -42.10
C GLY A 133 19.78 3.86 -41.94
N ALA A 134 20.95 3.58 -41.35
CA ALA A 134 22.00 4.54 -41.04
C ALA A 134 23.01 4.63 -42.19
N GLU A 135 23.48 5.84 -42.54
CA GLU A 135 24.80 6.10 -43.17
C GLU A 135 25.25 7.55 -42.88
N GLY A 136 26.56 7.76 -42.66
CA GLY A 136 27.13 9.09 -42.38
C GLY A 136 28.61 9.12 -42.00
N THR A 137 29.44 8.66 -42.92
CA THR A 137 30.87 8.89 -43.26
C THR A 137 31.80 9.74 -42.35
N LEU A 138 33.01 9.20 -42.19
CA LEU A 138 34.24 9.77 -41.62
C LEU A 138 34.88 10.82 -42.55
N ASP A 139 35.52 11.85 -41.98
CA ASP A 139 36.67 12.52 -42.59
C ASP A 139 37.68 12.92 -41.51
N ALA A 140 38.95 12.60 -41.77
CA ALA A 140 40.11 12.94 -40.98
C ALA A 140 41.16 13.53 -41.90
N GLU A 141 41.65 14.74 -41.61
CA GLU A 141 42.99 15.20 -42.00
C GLU A 141 43.50 16.21 -40.95
N GLY A 142 44.76 16.04 -40.54
CA GLY A 142 45.41 16.83 -39.51
C GLY A 142 46.35 17.89 -40.06
N THR A 143 46.92 18.71 -39.17
CA THR A 143 48.25 19.35 -39.36
C THR A 143 48.83 19.73 -37.99
N LEU A 144 50.10 19.38 -37.81
CA LEU A 144 50.97 19.65 -36.65
C LEU A 144 51.44 21.11 -36.64
N GLY A 145 51.58 21.71 -35.45
CA GLY A 145 52.25 23.01 -35.31
C GLY A 145 52.48 23.49 -33.88
N ALA A 146 53.75 23.52 -33.51
CA ALA A 146 54.43 24.41 -32.55
C ALA A 146 54.30 24.16 -31.04
N GLU A 147 55.48 23.95 -30.47
CA GLU A 147 55.83 23.79 -29.06
C GLU A 147 55.46 25.01 -28.22
N GLY A 148 54.72 24.79 -27.14
CA GLY A 148 54.45 25.75 -26.08
C GLY A 148 54.71 25.10 -24.74
N THR A 149 55.70 25.62 -24.01
CA THR A 149 56.15 25.14 -22.70
C THR A 149 54.98 25.02 -21.69
N ALA A 150 54.66 23.79 -21.30
CA ALA A 150 53.64 23.49 -20.29
C ALA A 150 54.15 23.82 -18.88
N SER A 151 53.60 24.87 -18.27
CA SER A 151 53.56 24.99 -16.81
C SER A 151 52.45 24.07 -16.31
N VAL A 152 52.80 22.85 -15.89
CA VAL A 152 51.89 21.95 -15.19
C VAL A 152 51.53 22.59 -13.84
N ARG A 153 50.40 23.30 -13.78
CA ARG A 153 49.72 23.51 -12.50
C ARG A 153 49.25 22.15 -12.03
N ALA A 154 49.67 21.75 -10.84
CA ALA A 154 49.12 20.58 -10.16
C ALA A 154 47.59 20.70 -10.17
N ALA A 155 46.92 19.81 -10.90
CA ALA A 155 45.49 19.64 -10.76
C ALA A 155 45.26 19.25 -9.29
N ALA A 156 44.55 20.10 -8.56
CA ALA A 156 44.04 19.74 -7.25
C ALA A 156 43.30 18.41 -7.41
N SER A 157 43.65 17.43 -6.58
CA SER A 157 42.94 16.15 -6.53
C SER A 157 41.47 16.45 -6.23
N VAL A 158 40.63 16.40 -7.26
CA VAL A 158 39.18 16.42 -7.10
C VAL A 158 38.85 15.08 -6.46
N SER A 159 38.61 15.07 -5.15
CA SER A 159 37.99 13.93 -4.49
C SER A 159 36.73 13.57 -5.28
N PRO A 160 36.52 12.30 -5.66
CA PRO A 160 35.33 11.93 -6.41
C PRO A 160 34.11 12.38 -5.60
N SER A 161 33.24 13.15 -6.23
CA SER A 161 31.95 13.52 -5.66
C SER A 161 31.24 12.23 -5.23
N PRO A 162 30.71 12.17 -4.00
CA PRO A 162 30.06 10.96 -3.51
C PRO A 162 28.96 10.53 -4.47
N ARG A 163 28.94 9.23 -4.80
CA ARG A 163 27.90 8.67 -5.68
C ARG A 163 26.56 8.69 -4.94
N PRO A 164 25.45 9.00 -5.63
CA PRO A 164 24.12 8.95 -5.03
C PRO A 164 23.76 7.51 -4.64
N HIS A 165 23.13 7.34 -3.48
CA HIS A 165 22.70 6.03 -3.00
C HIS A 165 21.59 5.44 -3.91
N PRO A 166 21.66 4.16 -4.33
CA PRO A 166 20.70 3.60 -5.28
C PRO A 166 19.30 3.36 -4.68
N GLY A 167 19.18 3.34 -3.35
CA GLY A 167 17.96 2.99 -2.61
C GLY A 167 18.06 1.58 -2.04
N THR A 168 17.16 1.21 -1.14
CA THR A 168 17.24 -0.06 -0.40
C THR A 168 16.01 -0.94 -0.66
N PRO A 169 15.97 -1.72 -1.75
CA PRO A 169 14.80 -2.55 -2.09
C PRO A 169 14.58 -3.73 -1.13
N ARG A 170 15.64 -4.19 -0.45
CA ARG A 170 15.58 -5.28 0.52
C ARG A 170 16.32 -4.88 1.79
N LEU A 171 15.66 -4.97 2.94
CA LEU A 171 16.23 -4.61 4.23
C LEU A 171 16.92 -5.81 4.89
N PHE A 172 17.90 -5.51 5.75
CA PHE A 172 18.54 -6.45 6.67
C PHE A 172 19.30 -7.62 6.00
N LEU A 173 19.95 -7.36 4.86
CA LEU A 173 20.81 -8.36 4.20
C LEU A 173 22.02 -8.74 5.07
N ASP A 174 22.63 -7.75 5.72
CA ASP A 174 23.84 -7.96 6.53
C ASP A 174 23.56 -7.98 8.03
N ARG A 175 22.66 -7.10 8.48
CA ARG A 175 22.41 -6.85 9.91
C ARG A 175 21.00 -6.33 10.18
N PHE A 176 20.40 -6.70 11.31
CA PHE A 176 19.14 -6.13 11.79
C PHE A 176 19.33 -4.77 12.46
N ALA A 177 18.30 -3.92 12.43
CA ALA A 177 18.28 -2.62 13.12
C ALA A 177 18.12 -2.75 14.65
N THR A 178 19.01 -3.52 15.27
CA THR A 178 19.12 -3.70 16.72
C THR A 178 20.56 -3.41 17.14
N ASP A 179 20.77 -3.01 18.40
CA ASP A 179 22.10 -2.59 18.90
C ASP A 179 23.20 -3.65 18.68
N ASP A 180 22.86 -4.95 18.75
CA ASP A 180 23.78 -6.06 18.50
C ASP A 180 23.71 -6.63 17.08
N GLY A 181 22.81 -6.10 16.24
CA GLY A 181 22.62 -6.49 14.86
C GLY A 181 21.85 -7.79 14.62
N ARG A 182 21.29 -8.41 15.65
CA ARG A 182 20.59 -9.70 15.56
C ARG A 182 19.08 -9.53 15.67
N ALA A 183 18.33 -10.38 14.95
CA ALA A 183 16.89 -10.51 15.14
C ALA A 183 16.55 -10.99 16.56
N ARG A 184 15.40 -10.56 17.07
CA ARG A 184 14.89 -10.95 18.38
C ARG A 184 13.76 -11.96 18.21
N PHE A 185 13.94 -13.17 18.73
CA PHE A 185 12.84 -14.12 18.89
C PHE A 185 12.10 -13.79 20.19
N VAL A 186 10.81 -13.44 20.08
CA VAL A 186 9.97 -13.10 21.24
C VAL A 186 8.96 -14.23 21.45
N PRO A 187 9.06 -15.01 22.54
CA PRO A 187 8.04 -15.99 22.86
C PRO A 187 6.76 -15.27 23.29
N VAL A 188 5.62 -15.73 22.79
CA VAL A 188 4.30 -15.20 23.16
C VAL A 188 3.46 -16.31 23.77
N SER A 189 2.74 -15.97 24.84
CA SER A 189 1.69 -16.83 25.40
C SER A 189 0.35 -16.42 24.84
N HIS A 190 -0.52 -17.39 24.56
CA HIS A 190 -1.87 -17.11 24.11
C HIS A 190 -2.61 -16.25 25.14
N ARG A 191 -3.25 -15.19 24.67
CA ARG A 191 -4.20 -14.37 25.42
C ARG A 191 -5.54 -14.43 24.68
N PRO A 192 -6.66 -14.67 25.38
CA PRO A 192 -7.98 -14.62 24.74
C PRO A 192 -8.27 -13.23 24.18
N ALA A 193 -9.30 -13.14 23.32
CA ALA A 193 -9.82 -11.86 22.86
C ALA A 193 -10.28 -11.02 24.07
N ALA A 194 -10.29 -9.70 23.92
CA ALA A 194 -10.80 -8.84 24.99
C ALA A 194 -12.32 -9.03 25.22
N GLU A 195 -13.02 -9.61 24.25
CA GLU A 195 -14.44 -9.91 24.33
C GLU A 195 -14.79 -11.30 23.78
N GLU A 196 -14.76 -12.29 24.66
CA GLU A 196 -15.16 -13.67 24.38
C GLU A 196 -16.69 -13.85 24.41
N PRO A 197 -17.23 -14.85 23.68
CA PRO A 197 -18.64 -15.22 23.75
C PRO A 197 -19.08 -15.62 25.16
N ASP A 198 -20.33 -15.29 25.49
CA ASP A 198 -20.97 -15.71 26.73
C ASP A 198 -22.43 -16.16 26.48
N ALA A 199 -23.20 -16.38 27.55
CA ALA A 199 -24.57 -16.83 27.44
C ALA A 199 -25.50 -15.81 26.75
N GLU A 200 -25.20 -14.51 26.82
CA GLU A 200 -26.00 -13.44 26.22
C GLU A 200 -25.56 -13.17 24.77
N TYR A 201 -24.27 -13.27 24.48
CA TYR A 201 -23.64 -13.06 23.18
C TYR A 201 -22.84 -14.30 22.75
N PRO A 202 -23.52 -15.37 22.30
CA PRO A 202 -22.89 -16.69 22.14
C PRO A 202 -22.14 -16.90 20.81
N VAL A 203 -22.14 -15.91 19.91
CA VAL A 203 -21.58 -16.02 18.55
C VAL A 203 -20.42 -15.06 18.38
N LEU A 204 -19.36 -15.48 17.68
CA LEU A 204 -18.26 -14.59 17.29
C LEU A 204 -18.64 -13.78 16.06
N LEU A 205 -18.39 -12.47 16.06
CA LEU A 205 -18.37 -11.65 14.87
C LEU A 205 -16.92 -11.44 14.41
N THR A 206 -16.67 -11.68 13.14
CA THR A 206 -15.48 -11.19 12.44
C THR A 206 -15.86 -10.23 11.31
N THR A 207 -14.93 -9.35 10.95
CA THR A 207 -15.16 -8.34 9.90
C THR A 207 -14.09 -8.43 8.83
N GLY A 208 -14.40 -8.00 7.61
CA GLY A 208 -13.40 -7.98 6.56
C GLY A 208 -13.81 -7.22 5.31
N ARG A 209 -13.07 -7.47 4.24
CA ARG A 209 -13.20 -6.77 2.97
C ARG A 209 -13.93 -7.64 1.95
N VAL A 210 -14.57 -6.97 1.00
CA VAL A 210 -14.98 -7.58 -0.27
C VAL A 210 -14.14 -6.99 -1.38
N LEU A 211 -13.84 -7.79 -2.40
CA LEU A 211 -12.95 -7.40 -3.50
C LEU A 211 -13.39 -6.10 -4.19
N ALA A 212 -14.69 -5.96 -4.44
CA ALA A 212 -15.24 -4.85 -5.20
C ALA A 212 -15.24 -3.50 -4.45
N GLN A 213 -14.95 -3.46 -3.14
CA GLN A 213 -15.06 -2.24 -2.34
C GLN A 213 -13.78 -1.91 -1.58
N TYR A 214 -13.30 -0.67 -1.73
CA TYR A 214 -12.12 -0.19 -1.02
C TYR A 214 -12.51 0.65 0.20
N GLN A 215 -12.07 0.21 1.39
CA GLN A 215 -12.22 0.90 2.67
C GLN A 215 -13.68 1.34 2.93
N SER A 216 -13.99 2.64 3.00
CA SER A 216 -15.35 3.14 3.26
C SER A 216 -16.31 3.02 2.05
N GLY A 217 -15.82 2.54 0.92
CA GLY A 217 -16.59 2.46 -0.33
C GLY A 217 -16.97 3.83 -0.91
N ALA A 218 -16.39 4.94 -0.42
CA ALA A 218 -16.77 6.30 -0.84
C ALA A 218 -16.41 6.59 -2.31
N GLN A 219 -15.35 5.94 -2.82
CA GLN A 219 -14.90 6.02 -4.20
C GLN A 219 -15.49 4.88 -5.04
N THR A 220 -15.28 3.63 -4.63
CA THR A 220 -15.62 2.44 -5.43
C THR A 220 -17.12 2.26 -5.67
N ARG A 221 -18.00 2.67 -4.75
CA ARG A 221 -19.45 2.62 -4.99
C ARG A 221 -19.97 3.63 -6.01
N ARG A 222 -19.13 4.52 -6.51
CA ARG A 222 -19.46 5.42 -7.64
C ARG A 222 -19.30 4.73 -9.00
N VAL A 223 -18.67 3.55 -9.03
CA VAL A 223 -18.50 2.74 -10.23
C VAL A 223 -19.61 1.69 -10.25
N GLY A 224 -20.44 1.71 -11.30
CA GLY A 224 -21.66 0.89 -11.37
C GLY A 224 -21.37 -0.60 -11.27
N GLU A 225 -20.37 -1.07 -12.02
CA GLU A 225 -19.95 -2.47 -12.11
C GLU A 225 -19.46 -2.99 -10.74
N LEU A 226 -18.72 -2.18 -9.98
CA LEU A 226 -18.26 -2.54 -8.64
C LEU A 226 -19.41 -2.57 -7.63
N ASN A 227 -20.38 -1.67 -7.80
CA ASN A 227 -21.56 -1.63 -6.95
C ASN A 227 -22.52 -2.80 -7.27
N GLU A 228 -22.64 -3.22 -8.52
CA GLU A 228 -23.40 -4.42 -8.90
C GLU A 228 -22.76 -5.69 -8.35
N ALA A 229 -21.43 -5.80 -8.39
CA ALA A 229 -20.69 -6.95 -7.84
C ALA A 229 -20.80 -7.06 -6.31
N ALA A 230 -20.99 -5.94 -5.60
CA ALA A 230 -21.21 -5.90 -4.16
C ALA A 230 -22.23 -4.79 -3.82
N PRO A 231 -23.54 -5.07 -3.88
CA PRO A 231 -24.58 -4.04 -3.78
C PRO A 231 -24.83 -3.54 -2.35
N GLY A 232 -24.43 -4.31 -1.34
CA GLY A 232 -24.74 -3.99 0.04
C GLY A 232 -23.99 -4.83 1.06
N PRO A 233 -24.11 -4.46 2.34
CA PRO A 233 -23.63 -5.27 3.45
C PRO A 233 -24.44 -6.58 3.52
N TYR A 234 -23.85 -7.60 4.15
CA TYR A 234 -24.51 -8.87 4.42
C TYR A 234 -23.98 -9.46 5.75
N VAL A 235 -24.74 -10.37 6.35
CA VAL A 235 -24.28 -11.21 7.47
C VAL A 235 -24.05 -12.61 6.91
N GLN A 236 -22.80 -13.02 6.77
CA GLN A 236 -22.50 -14.39 6.38
C GLN A 236 -22.54 -15.30 7.61
N LEU A 237 -23.25 -16.41 7.51
CA LEU A 237 -23.41 -17.39 8.60
C LEU A 237 -23.51 -18.82 8.05
N HIS A 238 -23.13 -19.78 8.88
CA HIS A 238 -23.18 -21.20 8.53
C HIS A 238 -24.63 -21.74 8.51
N PRO A 239 -24.97 -22.71 7.65
CA PRO A 239 -26.31 -23.32 7.60
C PRO A 239 -26.86 -23.79 8.96
N LEU A 240 -26.02 -24.40 9.80
CA LEU A 240 -26.44 -24.85 11.15
C LEU A 240 -26.84 -23.69 12.07
N LEU A 241 -26.19 -22.53 11.95
CA LEU A 241 -26.54 -21.35 12.74
C LEU A 241 -27.81 -20.71 12.17
N ALA A 242 -27.96 -20.68 10.84
CA ALA A 242 -29.16 -20.20 10.17
C ALA A 242 -30.39 -21.05 10.55
N GLU A 243 -30.26 -22.38 10.59
CA GLU A 243 -31.32 -23.30 11.02
C GLU A 243 -31.75 -23.05 12.46
N ARG A 244 -30.79 -22.89 13.40
CA ARG A 244 -31.08 -22.55 14.80
C ARG A 244 -31.80 -21.20 14.95
N LEU A 245 -31.52 -20.25 14.07
CA LEU A 245 -32.15 -18.93 14.04
C LEU A 245 -33.50 -18.91 13.30
N GLY A 246 -33.80 -19.94 12.50
CA GLY A 246 -34.95 -19.94 11.59
C GLY A 246 -34.77 -18.98 10.40
N ALA A 247 -33.53 -18.68 10.00
CA ALA A 247 -33.20 -17.74 8.94
C ALA A 247 -32.98 -18.43 7.58
N GLY A 248 -33.59 -17.89 6.52
CA GLY A 248 -33.29 -18.24 5.13
C GLY A 248 -32.28 -17.29 4.48
N GLU A 249 -31.83 -17.62 3.27
CA GLU A 249 -31.02 -16.71 2.44
C GLU A 249 -31.74 -15.37 2.26
N GLY A 250 -31.01 -14.26 2.42
CA GLY A 250 -31.56 -12.91 2.31
C GLY A 250 -32.43 -12.45 3.48
N ALA A 251 -32.72 -13.29 4.48
CA ALA A 251 -33.46 -12.88 5.67
C ALA A 251 -32.75 -11.71 6.38
N SER A 252 -33.52 -10.75 6.88
CA SER A 252 -32.95 -9.60 7.59
C SER A 252 -32.43 -10.04 8.96
N ILE A 253 -31.12 -9.97 9.18
CA ILE A 253 -30.49 -10.38 10.44
C ILE A 253 -29.99 -9.16 11.18
N ALA A 254 -30.39 -9.04 12.45
CA ALA A 254 -29.77 -8.12 13.39
C ALA A 254 -28.59 -8.80 14.07
N VAL A 255 -27.40 -8.24 13.89
CA VAL A 255 -26.21 -8.53 14.69
C VAL A 255 -26.21 -7.56 15.85
N VAL A 256 -26.39 -8.07 17.05
CA VAL A 256 -26.47 -7.28 18.28
C VAL A 256 -25.25 -7.57 19.14
N SER A 257 -24.64 -6.51 19.63
CA SER A 257 -23.48 -6.54 20.49
C SER A 257 -23.74 -5.63 21.70
N ARG A 258 -22.87 -5.65 22.71
CA ARG A 258 -23.01 -4.79 23.90
C ARG A 258 -23.02 -3.29 23.57
N ARG A 259 -22.55 -2.88 22.39
CA ARG A 259 -22.44 -1.47 21.97
C ARG A 259 -23.57 -1.00 21.04
N GLY A 260 -24.27 -1.92 20.40
CA GLY A 260 -25.20 -1.53 19.36
C GLY A 260 -25.64 -2.67 18.48
N ARG A 261 -26.29 -2.30 17.38
CA ARG A 261 -27.00 -3.19 16.47
C ARG A 261 -26.70 -2.81 15.03
N ALA A 262 -26.43 -3.81 14.20
CA ALA A 262 -26.32 -3.68 12.76
C ALA A 262 -27.26 -4.68 12.07
N VAL A 263 -27.90 -4.26 10.98
CA VAL A 263 -28.86 -5.09 10.23
C VAL A 263 -28.42 -5.23 8.79
N ALA A 264 -28.36 -6.46 8.32
CA ALA A 264 -28.05 -6.78 6.92
C ALA A 264 -28.66 -8.13 6.52
N PRO A 265 -28.89 -8.37 5.23
CA PRO A 265 -29.40 -9.65 4.74
C PRO A 265 -28.44 -10.81 5.04
N ALA A 266 -29.00 -11.97 5.38
CA ALA A 266 -28.30 -13.22 5.56
C ALA A 266 -27.65 -13.68 4.25
N ARG A 267 -26.41 -14.18 4.34
CA ARG A 267 -25.74 -14.95 3.31
C ARG A 267 -25.32 -16.30 3.89
N ILE A 268 -25.99 -17.36 3.50
CA ILE A 268 -25.75 -18.69 4.04
C ILE A 268 -24.62 -19.36 3.26
N SER A 269 -23.55 -19.74 3.93
CA SER A 269 -22.40 -20.41 3.31
C SER A 269 -21.71 -21.37 4.27
N ARG A 270 -21.15 -22.46 3.75
CA ARG A 270 -20.36 -23.44 4.52
C ARG A 270 -18.89 -23.02 4.69
N ASP A 271 -18.49 -21.90 4.10
CA ASP A 271 -17.11 -21.39 4.14
C ASP A 271 -16.80 -20.63 5.45
N ILE A 272 -17.77 -20.56 6.36
CA ILE A 272 -17.65 -19.93 7.67
C ILE A 272 -17.95 -20.93 8.79
N ARG A 273 -17.29 -20.76 9.94
CA ARG A 273 -17.45 -21.64 11.10
C ARG A 273 -18.88 -21.57 11.68
N PRO A 274 -19.44 -22.68 12.21
CA PRO A 274 -20.81 -22.69 12.73
C PRO A 274 -21.13 -21.76 13.92
N ASP A 275 -20.12 -21.20 14.56
CA ASP A 275 -20.22 -20.32 15.73
C ASP A 275 -19.70 -18.90 15.45
N THR A 276 -19.47 -18.58 14.17
CA THR A 276 -18.93 -17.29 13.73
C THR A 276 -19.80 -16.70 12.62
N VAL A 277 -19.99 -15.39 12.64
CA VAL A 277 -20.56 -14.61 11.54
C VAL A 277 -19.56 -13.62 10.98
N PHE A 278 -19.69 -13.31 9.69
CA PHE A 278 -18.88 -12.32 9.00
C PHE A 278 -19.74 -11.15 8.54
N MET A 279 -19.25 -9.92 8.76
CA MET A 279 -19.80 -8.71 8.15
C MET A 279 -18.72 -7.89 7.46
N PRO A 280 -18.91 -7.48 6.19
CA PRO A 280 -18.02 -6.53 5.54
C PRO A 280 -18.29 -5.09 6.02
N PHE A 281 -17.25 -4.25 6.09
CA PHE A 281 -17.33 -2.93 6.73
C PHE A 281 -17.46 -1.74 5.75
N HIS A 282 -17.76 -1.98 4.48
CA HIS A 282 -17.70 -0.95 3.43
C HIS A 282 -18.92 -0.01 3.36
N TRP A 283 -19.98 -0.27 4.14
CA TRP A 283 -21.22 0.49 4.08
C TRP A 283 -21.51 1.25 5.37
N ALA A 284 -22.10 2.43 5.21
CA ALA A 284 -22.74 3.18 6.29
C ALA A 284 -24.19 2.70 6.48
N GLY A 285 -24.94 3.37 7.36
CA GLY A 285 -26.35 3.06 7.59
C GLY A 285 -26.57 1.83 8.47
N PRO A 286 -27.74 1.18 8.38
CA PRO A 286 -28.13 0.08 9.27
C PRO A 286 -27.15 -1.11 9.28
N GLY A 287 -26.51 -1.43 8.15
CA GLY A 287 -25.55 -2.53 8.02
C GLY A 287 -24.10 -2.17 8.37
N ARG A 288 -23.85 -1.04 9.04
CA ARG A 288 -22.50 -0.59 9.41
C ARG A 288 -21.89 -1.47 10.50
N ALA A 289 -20.98 -2.36 10.09
CA ALA A 289 -20.30 -3.33 10.97
C ALA A 289 -19.58 -2.68 12.17
N ASN A 290 -18.95 -1.52 12.02
CA ASN A 290 -18.24 -0.87 13.14
C ASN A 290 -19.16 -0.37 14.27
N THR A 291 -20.49 -0.45 14.11
CA THR A 291 -21.44 -0.18 15.21
C THR A 291 -21.43 -1.30 16.27
N VAL A 292 -20.95 -2.50 15.91
CA VAL A 292 -20.98 -3.68 16.77
C VAL A 292 -19.61 -4.15 17.25
N THR A 293 -18.52 -3.64 16.65
CA THR A 293 -17.14 -4.06 16.95
C THR A 293 -16.65 -3.62 18.34
N ASN A 294 -15.79 -4.43 18.96
CA ASN A 294 -15.14 -4.15 20.24
C ASN A 294 -14.16 -2.95 20.13
N PRO A 295 -14.17 -1.97 21.05
CA PRO A 295 -13.22 -0.86 21.08
C PRO A 295 -11.87 -1.20 21.74
N ALA A 296 -11.64 -2.45 22.17
CA ALA A 296 -10.37 -2.84 22.77
C ALA A 296 -9.19 -2.57 21.84
N LEU A 297 -8.10 -2.06 22.42
CA LEU A 297 -6.88 -1.72 21.72
C LEU A 297 -5.75 -2.63 22.20
N ASP A 298 -4.93 -3.08 21.26
CA ASP A 298 -3.66 -3.71 21.60
C ASP A 298 -2.82 -2.76 22.48
N PRO A 299 -2.24 -3.24 23.60
CA PRO A 299 -1.55 -2.37 24.55
C PRO A 299 -0.29 -1.71 24.00
N VAL A 300 0.31 -2.24 22.93
CA VAL A 300 1.56 -1.73 22.34
C VAL A 300 1.26 -0.89 21.10
N SER A 301 0.67 -1.50 20.07
CA SER A 301 0.42 -0.87 18.77
C SER A 301 -0.79 0.07 18.79
N ARG A 302 -1.66 -0.05 19.79
CA ARG A 302 -2.97 0.64 19.86
C ARG A 302 -3.90 0.28 18.69
N MET A 303 -3.59 -0.78 17.94
CA MET A 303 -4.46 -1.29 16.88
C MET A 303 -5.77 -1.83 17.51
N PRO A 304 -6.95 -1.46 16.97
CA PRO A 304 -8.21 -1.98 17.49
C PRO A 304 -8.44 -3.46 17.13
N GLU A 305 -9.12 -4.18 18.02
CA GLU A 305 -9.47 -5.59 17.89
C GLU A 305 -10.69 -5.82 16.96
N PHE A 306 -10.64 -5.32 15.73
CA PHE A 306 -11.79 -5.37 14.80
C PHE A 306 -12.19 -6.77 14.32
N LYS A 307 -11.33 -7.77 14.52
CA LYS A 307 -11.49 -9.11 13.95
C LYS A 307 -12.28 -10.07 14.84
N VAL A 308 -12.58 -9.67 16.07
CA VAL A 308 -13.29 -10.51 17.01
C VAL A 308 -14.10 -9.66 17.99
N CYS A 309 -15.37 -10.03 18.18
CA CYS A 309 -16.16 -9.65 19.34
C CYS A 309 -17.35 -10.59 19.48
N ALA A 310 -17.90 -10.70 20.68
CA ALA A 310 -19.10 -11.47 20.94
C ALA A 310 -20.36 -10.71 20.49
N VAL A 311 -21.25 -11.45 19.83
CA VAL A 311 -22.55 -10.97 19.35
C VAL A 311 -23.64 -12.02 19.59
N ARG A 312 -24.89 -11.57 19.51
CA ARG A 312 -26.06 -12.44 19.32
C ARG A 312 -26.77 -12.04 18.04
N LEU A 313 -27.53 -12.98 17.49
CA LEU A 313 -28.28 -12.79 16.27
C LEU A 313 -29.78 -12.78 16.56
N GLU A 314 -30.52 -11.94 15.85
CA GLU A 314 -31.97 -11.94 15.85
C GLU A 314 -32.49 -11.85 14.41
N LEU A 315 -33.66 -12.43 14.15
CA LEU A 315 -34.44 -12.05 12.99
C LEU A 315 -34.92 -10.60 13.17
N ALA A 316 -34.66 -9.77 12.17
CA ALA A 316 -35.17 -8.41 12.12
C ALA A 316 -36.41 -8.36 11.23
N GLU A 317 -37.43 -7.63 11.67
CA GLU A 317 -38.53 -7.26 10.78
C GLU A 317 -38.01 -6.29 9.71
N GLY A 318 -38.48 -6.48 8.47
CA GLY A 318 -38.08 -5.73 7.28
C GLY A 318 -38.60 -4.30 7.25
#